data_AF-G9YFA2-F1
#
_entry.id   AF-G9YFA2-F1
#
_cell.length_a   1.000
_cell.length_b   1.000
_cell.length_c   1.000
_cell.angle_alpha   90.00
_cell.angle_beta   90.00
_cell.angle_gamma   90.00
#
_symmetry.space_group_name_H-M   'P 1'
#
loop_
_entity.id
_entity.type
_entity.pdbx_description
1 polymer ?
#
loop_
_entity_poly.entity_id
_entity_poly.type
_entity_poly.pdbx_seq_one_letter_code
_entity_poly.pdbx_strand_id
1 'polypeptide(L)'
;MKRKGVAEGDWDSLLPERYAGFTRTVSPSEAVRIINGSYMVLAYYDAATCSGLSLMYNILRDDFFAERRIHNFPNLVHDFDGASVEGLRSALADRLRPVLDEIRAAVT
;
A
#
# COMPACT_ATOMS: atom_id res chain seq x y z
N MET A 1 -15.82 2.56 -2.90
CA MET A 1 -14.60 2.99 -3.63
C MET A 1 -14.82 4.22 -4.50
N LYS A 2 -15.70 4.23 -5.53
CA LYS A 2 -15.92 5.43 -6.37
C LYS A 2 -16.18 6.73 -5.57
N ARG A 3 -17.01 6.67 -4.52
CA ARG A 3 -17.28 7.85 -3.65
C ARG A 3 -16.08 8.35 -2.84
N LYS A 4 -15.04 7.52 -2.62
CA LYS A 4 -13.85 7.92 -1.85
C LYS A 4 -12.82 8.65 -2.72
N GLY A 5 -12.86 8.46 -4.05
CA GLY A 5 -11.90 9.07 -4.98
C GLY A 5 -10.52 8.39 -5.03
N VAL A 6 -10.34 7.22 -4.42
CA VAL A 6 -9.03 6.51 -4.41
C VAL A 6 -8.56 6.15 -5.82
N ALA A 7 -9.49 5.72 -6.68
CA ALA A 7 -9.20 5.41 -8.08
C ALA A 7 -8.99 6.66 -8.95
N GLU A 8 -9.20 7.86 -8.41
CA GLU A 8 -9.18 9.11 -9.14
C GLU A 8 -7.85 9.84 -8.92
N GLY A 9 -7.32 10.39 -10.01
CA GLY A 9 -6.09 11.19 -10.05
C GLY A 9 -4.86 10.44 -10.56
N ASP A 10 -3.81 11.19 -10.87
CA ASP A 10 -2.54 10.66 -11.35
C ASP A 10 -1.76 10.04 -10.19
N TRP A 11 -1.58 8.73 -10.25
CA TRP A 11 -0.81 7.95 -9.27
C TRP A 11 0.53 7.48 -9.84
N ASP A 12 0.72 7.52 -11.16
CA ASP A 12 1.87 6.89 -11.81
C ASP A 12 3.18 7.66 -11.56
N SER A 13 3.09 8.98 -11.40
CA SER A 13 4.22 9.80 -10.95
C SER A 13 4.66 9.48 -9.52
N LEU A 14 3.75 8.99 -8.67
CA LEU A 14 3.99 8.72 -7.25
C LEU A 14 4.36 7.25 -6.98
N LEU A 15 3.75 6.33 -7.73
CA LEU A 15 3.77 4.89 -7.48
C LEU A 15 4.51 4.18 -8.62
N PRO A 16 5.85 4.07 -8.60
CA PRO A 16 6.59 3.42 -9.67
C PRO A 16 6.18 1.94 -9.81
N GLU A 17 6.17 1.39 -11.02
CA GLU A 17 5.85 -0.04 -11.23
C GLU A 17 6.83 -0.96 -10.48
N ARG A 18 8.11 -0.56 -10.37
CA ARG A 18 9.15 -1.31 -9.66
C ARG A 18 10.01 -0.38 -8.81
N TYR A 19 10.42 -0.86 -7.63
CA TYR A 19 11.37 -0.17 -6.74
C TYR A 19 12.05 -1.19 -5.83
N ALA A 20 13.37 -1.11 -5.65
CA ALA A 20 14.15 -1.96 -4.73
C ALA A 20 13.83 -3.47 -4.80
N GLY A 21 13.56 -4.00 -6.01
CA GLY A 21 13.20 -5.41 -6.24
C GLY A 21 11.72 -5.75 -5.99
N PHE A 22 10.92 -4.83 -5.45
CA PHE A 22 9.47 -4.98 -5.34
C PHE A 22 8.79 -4.59 -6.65
N THR A 23 7.71 -5.30 -6.99
CA THR A 23 6.81 -4.97 -8.11
C THR A 23 5.46 -4.52 -7.55
N ARG A 24 4.90 -3.45 -8.11
CA ARG A 24 3.53 -3.00 -7.83
C ARG A 24 2.54 -4.01 -8.42
N THR A 25 1.83 -4.73 -7.56
CA THR A 25 0.88 -5.79 -7.97
C THR A 25 -0.57 -5.33 -7.92
N VAL A 26 -0.87 -4.28 -7.17
CA VAL A 26 -2.18 -3.62 -7.13
C VAL A 26 -1.97 -2.13 -7.24
N SER A 27 -2.71 -1.48 -8.13
CA SER A 27 -2.76 -0.03 -8.28
C SER A 27 -4.07 0.55 -7.71
N PRO A 28 -4.12 1.83 -7.31
CA PRO A 28 -5.35 2.45 -6.79
C PRO A 28 -6.55 2.39 -7.75
N SER A 29 -6.31 2.43 -9.06
CA SER A 29 -7.34 2.29 -10.10
C SER A 29 -7.88 0.86 -10.23
N GLU A 30 -7.13 -0.14 -9.78
CA GLU A 30 -7.45 -1.56 -9.84
C GLU A 30 -7.74 -2.17 -8.46
N ALA A 31 -8.11 -1.34 -7.50
CA ALA A 31 -8.32 -1.76 -6.12
C ALA A 31 -9.27 -2.97 -6.00
N VAL A 32 -8.82 -3.97 -5.25
CA VAL A 32 -9.49 -5.27 -5.13
C VAL A 32 -10.25 -5.36 -3.82
N ARG A 33 -11.52 -5.77 -3.86
CA ARG A 33 -12.30 -6.02 -2.65
C ARG A 33 -11.75 -7.25 -1.92
N ILE A 34 -11.50 -7.11 -0.62
CA ILE A 34 -11.12 -8.21 0.27
C ILE A 34 -12.22 -8.41 1.34
N ILE A 35 -11.87 -9.07 2.45
CA ILE A 35 -12.80 -9.39 3.53
C ILE A 35 -13.18 -8.16 4.40
N ASN A 36 -14.26 -8.27 5.15
CA ASN A 36 -14.67 -7.33 6.21
C ASN A 36 -14.79 -5.86 5.76
N GLY A 37 -15.22 -5.64 4.52
CA GLY A 37 -15.41 -4.29 3.97
C GLY A 37 -14.11 -3.60 3.58
N SER A 38 -12.98 -4.29 3.62
CA SER A 38 -11.70 -3.75 3.18
C SER A 38 -11.50 -3.93 1.68
N TYR A 39 -10.72 -3.04 1.10
CA TYR A 39 -10.21 -3.10 -0.26
C TYR A 39 -8.69 -2.99 -0.20
N MET A 40 -7.97 -3.85 -0.91
CA MET A 40 -6.54 -3.64 -1.16
C MET A 40 -6.42 -2.58 -2.25
N VAL A 41 -5.77 -1.48 -1.93
CA VAL A 41 -5.71 -0.28 -2.81
C VAL A 41 -4.33 -0.06 -3.41
N LEU A 42 -3.29 -0.60 -2.79
CA LEU A 42 -1.93 -0.60 -3.30
C LEU A 42 -1.20 -1.81 -2.72
N ALA A 43 -0.39 -2.47 -3.53
CA ALA A 43 0.49 -3.52 -3.05
C ALA A 43 1.81 -3.52 -3.81
N TYR A 44 2.90 -3.68 -3.07
CA TYR A 44 4.24 -3.95 -3.57
C TYR A 44 4.70 -5.29 -3.02
N TYR A 45 5.19 -6.17 -3.87
CA TYR A 45 5.59 -7.50 -3.48
C TYR A 45 6.89 -7.94 -4.16
N ASP A 46 7.75 -8.61 -3.39
CA ASP A 46 8.91 -9.34 -3.86
C ASP A 46 8.68 -10.83 -3.61
N ALA A 47 8.51 -11.57 -4.71
CA ALA A 47 8.26 -13.00 -4.68
C ALA A 47 9.47 -13.81 -4.18
N ALA A 48 10.69 -13.34 -4.40
CA ALA A 48 11.90 -14.08 -4.00
C ALA A 48 12.03 -14.15 -2.47
N THR A 49 11.69 -13.05 -1.79
CA THR A 49 11.76 -12.95 -0.32
C THR A 49 10.42 -13.17 0.37
N CYS A 50 9.33 -13.35 -0.39
CA CYS A 50 7.96 -13.43 0.10
C CYS A 50 7.59 -12.24 1.01
N SER A 51 8.01 -11.04 0.61
CA SER A 51 7.95 -9.83 1.43
C SER A 51 7.36 -8.66 0.66
N GLY A 52 6.83 -7.66 1.35
CA GLY A 52 6.17 -6.54 0.68
C GLY A 52 5.37 -5.62 1.59
N LEU A 53 4.68 -4.69 0.95
CA LEU A 53 3.79 -3.71 1.56
C LEU A 53 2.40 -3.87 0.95
N SER A 54 1.38 -3.97 1.79
CA SER A 54 -0.03 -3.92 1.38
C SER A 54 -0.70 -2.74 2.06
N LEU A 55 -1.41 -1.94 1.28
CA LEU A 55 -2.22 -0.83 1.76
C LEU A 55 -3.69 -1.15 1.48
N MET A 56 -4.52 -0.94 2.48
CA MET A 56 -5.94 -1.25 2.45
C MET A 56 -6.77 -0.03 2.84
N TYR A 57 -8.02 0.01 2.37
CA TYR A 57 -9.04 0.95 2.79
C TYR A 57 -10.27 0.19 3.29
N ASN A 58 -10.74 0.47 4.50
CA ASN A 58 -11.96 -0.11 5.06
C ASN A 58 -13.15 0.84 4.88
N ILE A 59 -14.19 0.40 4.19
CA ILE A 59 -15.37 1.25 3.93
C ILE A 59 -16.26 1.45 5.17
N LEU A 60 -16.15 0.58 6.17
CA LEU A 60 -17.00 0.61 7.36
C LEU A 60 -16.42 1.56 8.41
N ARG A 61 -15.09 1.60 8.55
CA ARG A 61 -14.37 2.52 9.45
C ARG A 61 -13.96 3.83 8.78
N ASP A 62 -14.04 3.88 7.45
CA ASP A 62 -13.58 4.99 6.63
C ASP A 62 -12.08 5.32 6.79
N ASP A 63 -11.25 4.29 6.96
CA ASP A 63 -9.80 4.42 7.21
C ASP A 63 -8.93 3.66 6.20
N PHE A 64 -7.76 4.22 5.93
CA PHE A 64 -6.61 3.55 5.34
C PHE A 64 -5.78 2.93 6.45
N PHE A 65 -5.19 1.78 6.15
CA PHE A 65 -4.28 1.07 7.04
C PHE A 65 -3.35 0.19 6.21
N ALA A 66 -2.17 -0.13 6.74
CA ALA A 66 -1.16 -0.88 6.01
C ALA A 66 -0.61 -2.09 6.79
N GLU A 67 -0.08 -3.04 6.03
CA GLU A 67 0.64 -4.20 6.51
C GLU A 67 1.99 -4.28 5.78
N ARG A 68 3.05 -4.48 6.55
CA ARG A 68 4.33 -4.95 6.02
C ARG A 68 4.39 -6.46 6.18
N ARG A 69 5.00 -7.13 5.20
CA ARG A 69 5.21 -8.57 5.22
C ARG A 69 6.69 -8.85 5.07
N ILE A 70 7.27 -9.59 6.01
CA ILE A 70 8.67 -10.05 5.98
C ILE A 70 8.65 -11.58 6.00
N HIS A 71 9.15 -12.25 4.97
CA HIS A 71 9.17 -13.72 4.86
C HIS A 71 7.82 -14.37 5.21
N ASN A 72 6.74 -13.90 4.59
CA ASN A 72 5.35 -14.28 4.86
C ASN A 72 4.78 -13.96 6.26
N PHE A 73 5.55 -13.33 7.16
CA PHE A 73 5.04 -12.84 8.43
C PHE A 73 4.45 -11.43 8.28
N PRO A 74 3.13 -11.25 8.49
CA PRO A 74 2.49 -9.94 8.43
C PRO A 74 2.70 -9.16 9.72
N ASN A 75 2.88 -7.84 9.59
CA ASN A 75 2.87 -6.89 10.69
C ASN A 75 2.09 -5.64 10.28
N LEU A 76 1.10 -5.25 11.09
CA LEU A 76 0.38 -4.00 10.89
C LEU A 76 1.30 -2.81 11.16
N VAL A 77 1.19 -1.78 10.33
CA VAL A 77 1.97 -0.54 10.47
C VAL A 77 1.08 0.67 10.24
N HIS A 78 1.54 1.80 10.77
CA HIS A 78 0.75 3.03 10.85
C HIS A 78 1.26 4.16 9.93
N ASP A 79 2.26 3.89 9.08
CA ASP A 79 2.86 4.89 8.17
C ASP A 79 1.85 5.56 7.23
N PHE A 80 0.70 4.90 6.98
CA PHE A 80 -0.31 5.32 5.99
C PHE A 80 -1.71 5.39 6.59
N ASP A 81 -1.82 5.43 7.92
CA ASP A 81 -3.11 5.51 8.59
C ASP A 81 -3.75 6.88 8.36
N GLY A 82 -5.06 6.88 8.10
CA GLY A 82 -5.81 8.11 7.91
C GLY A 82 -7.10 7.89 7.16
N ALA A 83 -7.89 8.95 7.00
CA ALA A 83 -9.18 8.84 6.33
C ALA A 83 -9.19 9.49 4.93
N SER A 84 -8.31 10.43 4.59
CA SER A 84 -8.41 11.19 3.33
C SER A 84 -7.48 10.65 2.23
N VAL A 85 -7.92 10.74 0.98
CA VAL A 85 -7.07 10.39 -0.18
C VAL A 85 -5.89 11.35 -0.31
N GLU A 86 -6.09 12.63 0.01
CA GLU A 86 -5.02 13.63 0.01
C GLU A 86 -3.97 13.32 1.09
N GLY A 87 -4.40 12.98 2.31
CA GLY A 87 -3.50 12.55 3.38
C GLY A 87 -2.73 11.29 2.99
N LEU A 88 -3.41 10.33 2.35
CA LEU A 88 -2.75 9.15 1.80
C LEU A 88 -1.71 9.51 0.72
N ARG A 89 -2.03 10.43 -0.20
CA ARG A 89 -1.08 10.91 -1.22
C ARG A 89 0.16 11.52 -0.59
N SER A 90 0.01 12.37 0.42
CA SER A 90 1.13 12.96 1.15
C SER A 90 1.97 11.87 1.82
N ALA A 91 1.34 10.95 2.56
CA ALA A 91 2.04 9.88 3.23
C ALA A 91 2.80 8.97 2.26
N LEU A 92 2.22 8.65 1.10
CA LEU A 92 2.90 7.87 0.06
C LEU A 92 4.09 8.62 -0.54
N ALA A 93 4.00 9.94 -0.74
CA ALA A 93 5.12 10.74 -1.24
C ALA A 93 6.30 10.74 -0.27
N ASP A 94 6.02 10.82 1.03
CA ASP A 94 7.04 10.93 2.06
C ASP A 94 7.59 9.57 2.52
N ARG A 95 6.75 8.53 2.56
CA ARG A 95 7.04 7.28 3.28
C ARG A 95 7.10 6.03 2.42
N LEU A 96 6.58 6.01 1.18
CA LEU A 96 6.55 4.78 0.38
C LEU A 96 7.94 4.16 0.19
N ARG A 97 8.91 4.97 -0.28
CA ARG A 97 10.28 4.49 -0.53
C ARG A 97 11.01 4.11 0.75
N PRO A 98 11.03 4.95 1.81
CA PRO A 98 11.61 4.56 3.11
C PRO A 98 11.05 3.24 3.64
N VAL A 99 9.73 3.03 3.57
CA VAL A 99 9.11 1.78 4.04
C VAL A 99 9.56 0.57 3.22
N LEU A 100 9.64 0.69 1.89
CA LEU A 100 10.13 -0.40 1.04
C LEU A 100 11.62 -0.70 1.28
N ASP A 101 12.43 0.33 1.53
CA ASP A 101 13.84 0.17 1.88
C ASP A 101 14.01 -0.50 3.26
N GLU A 102 13.18 -0.15 4.25
CA GLU A 102 13.13 -0.82 5.55
C GLU A 102 12.75 -2.31 5.41
N ILE A 103 11.77 -2.64 4.57
CA ILE A 103 11.41 -4.04 4.25
C ILE A 103 12.59 -4.76 3.58
N ARG A 104 13.27 -4.11 2.62
CA ARG A 104 14.43 -4.69 1.95
C ARG A 104 15.57 -4.98 2.92
N ALA A 105 15.85 -4.05 3.83
CA ALA A 105 16.89 -4.21 4.84
C ALA A 105 16.58 -5.37 5.82
N ALA A 106 15.31 -5.66 6.07
CA ALA A 106 14.89 -6.75 6.96
C ALA A 106 14.96 -8.16 6.33
N VAL A 107 15.17 -8.26 5.01
CA VAL A 107 15.21 -9.55 4.27
C VAL A 107 16.57 -9.84 3.63
N THR A 108 17.56 -8.98 3.88
CA THR A 108 18.95 -9.14 3.42
C THR A 108 19.78 -9.71 4.55
#